data_AF-A0A4Q2LWM1-F1
#
_entry.id   AF-A0A4Q2LWM1-F1
#
_cell.length_a   1.000
_cell.length_b   1.000
_cell.length_c   1.000
_cell.angle_alpha   90.00
_cell.angle_beta   90.00
_cell.angle_gamma   90.00
#
_symmetry.space_group_name_H-M   'P 1'
#
loop_
_entity.id
_entity.type
_entity.pdbx_description
1 polymer ?
#
loop_
_entity_poly.entity_id
_entity_poly.type
_entity_poly.pdbx_seq_one_letter_code
_entity_poly.pdbx_strand_id
1 'polypeptide(L)'
;MYERLADKLKTTSALKWFPGHGAEESWIVEVEEELGFSLPPSYRWWLLHYGNARLNGGNILTISSPEHREYADSDLLYIHRLNLAEEWWVSRFPHRLDLFVPDSDELYFFDTSSKDEQGEFPIMCYDLMNDLIDTYASTFAGFLERLIDERS
;
A
#
# COMPACT_ATOMS: atom_id res chain seq x y z
N MET A 1 -0.70 -15.91 10.98
CA MET A 1 -0.70 -15.41 9.60
C MET A 1 0.63 -14.76 9.26
N TYR A 2 1.03 -13.71 9.97
CA TYR A 2 2.23 -12.93 9.67
C TYR A 2 3.57 -13.67 9.78
N GLU A 3 3.69 -14.74 10.58
CA GLU A 3 4.94 -15.53 10.68
C GLU A 3 5.34 -16.16 9.34
N ARG A 4 4.39 -16.77 8.63
CA ARG A 4 4.64 -17.37 7.32
C ARG A 4 5.04 -16.32 6.28
N LEU A 5 4.38 -15.17 6.29
CA LEU A 5 4.70 -14.06 5.41
C LEU A 5 6.08 -13.48 5.74
N ALA A 6 6.40 -13.32 7.03
CA ALA A 6 7.72 -12.88 7.48
C ALA A 6 8.83 -13.84 7.03
N ASP A 7 8.58 -15.15 7.05
CA ASP A 7 9.54 -16.13 6.55
C ASP A 7 9.71 -16.06 5.03
N LYS A 8 8.61 -15.90 4.27
CA LYS A 8 8.69 -15.64 2.81
C LYS A 8 9.52 -14.38 2.51
N LEU A 9 9.30 -13.30 3.25
CA LEU A 9 10.00 -12.01 3.10
C LEU A 9 11.50 -12.10 3.39
N LYS A 10 11.95 -13.04 4.23
CA LYS A 10 13.38 -13.29 4.48
C LYS A 10 14.06 -14.03 3.34
N THR A 11 13.31 -14.87 2.61
CA THR A 11 13.87 -15.77 1.60
C THR A 11 13.71 -15.28 0.17
N THR A 12 12.75 -14.40 -0.09
CA THR A 12 12.50 -13.91 -1.44
C THR A 12 13.58 -12.93 -1.90
N SER A 13 13.94 -13.01 -3.18
CA SER A 13 14.76 -12.01 -3.88
C SER A 13 13.92 -11.01 -4.68
N ALA A 14 12.61 -11.26 -4.81
CA ALA A 14 11.69 -10.44 -5.60
C ALA A 14 11.44 -9.07 -4.94
N LEU A 15 11.28 -9.06 -3.62
CA LEU A 15 10.98 -7.85 -2.85
C LEU A 15 12.21 -7.44 -2.02
N LYS A 16 12.67 -6.20 -2.19
CA LYS A 16 13.77 -5.64 -1.38
C LYS A 16 13.22 -4.69 -0.34
N TRP A 17 13.41 -5.02 0.92
CA TRP A 17 13.09 -4.17 2.07
C TRP A 17 14.34 -3.94 2.93
N PHE A 18 14.32 -2.91 3.75
CA PHE A 18 15.49 -2.49 4.54
C PHE A 18 15.18 -2.55 6.04
N PRO A 19 15.93 -3.33 6.84
CA PRO A 19 15.70 -3.40 8.28
C PRO A 19 15.84 -2.04 8.97
N GLY A 20 14.95 -1.75 9.93
CA GLY A 20 14.97 -0.49 10.69
C GLY A 20 14.32 0.71 10.00
N HIS A 21 13.64 0.48 8.88
CA HIS A 21 12.89 1.51 8.13
C HIS A 21 11.37 1.43 8.31
N GLY A 22 10.91 0.76 9.37
CA GLY A 22 9.49 0.77 9.75
C GLY A 22 9.03 2.17 10.16
N ALA A 23 7.77 2.49 9.90
CA ALA A 23 7.14 3.70 10.38
C ALA A 23 6.92 3.64 11.90
N GLU A 24 6.99 4.78 12.59
CA GLU A 24 6.57 4.86 13.99
C GLU A 24 5.05 4.82 14.12
N GLU A 25 4.57 4.21 15.20
CA GLU A 25 3.14 4.13 15.53
C GLU A 25 2.47 5.52 15.54
N SER A 26 3.15 6.54 16.07
CA SER A 26 2.67 7.92 16.10
C SER A 26 2.42 8.49 14.70
N TRP A 27 3.26 8.14 13.71
CA TRP A 27 3.10 8.61 12.34
C TRP A 27 1.90 7.93 11.68
N ILE A 28 1.67 6.65 11.97
CA ILE A 28 0.52 5.91 11.46
C ILE A 28 -0.78 6.51 12.01
N VAL A 29 -0.84 6.77 13.33
CA VAL A 29 -2.01 7.39 13.97
C VAL A 29 -2.33 8.75 13.37
N GLU A 30 -1.33 9.61 13.16
CA GLU A 30 -1.51 10.92 12.52
C GLU A 30 -2.10 10.80 11.10
N VAL A 31 -1.60 9.83 10.32
CA VAL A 31 -2.13 9.56 8.97
C VAL A 31 -3.57 9.06 9.01
N GLU A 32 -3.90 8.14 9.92
CA GLU A 32 -5.28 7.63 10.08
C GLU A 32 -6.26 8.71 10.54
N GLU A 33 -5.82 9.62 11.41
CA GLU A 33 -6.62 10.78 11.84
C GLU A 33 -6.98 11.67 10.65
N GLU A 34 -6.05 11.91 9.73
CA GLU A 34 -6.29 12.71 8.53
C GLU A 34 -7.15 11.98 7.49
N LEU A 35 -6.90 10.68 7.27
CA LEU A 35 -7.71 9.84 6.38
C LEU A 35 -9.15 9.66 6.88
N GLY A 36 -9.38 9.80 8.19
CA GLY A 36 -10.69 9.60 8.81
C GLY A 36 -11.07 8.13 8.99
N PHE A 37 -10.12 7.21 8.82
CA PHE A 37 -10.29 5.77 9.03
C PHE A 37 -8.97 5.11 9.41
N SER A 38 -9.07 3.96 10.09
CA SER A 38 -7.91 3.12 10.38
C SER A 38 -7.44 2.37 9.14
N LEU A 39 -6.13 2.32 8.93
CA LEU A 39 -5.49 1.53 7.89
C LEU A 39 -5.69 0.02 8.15
N PRO A 40 -5.68 -0.82 7.10
CA PRO A 40 -5.83 -2.28 7.25
C PRO A 40 -4.82 -2.86 8.25
N PRO A 41 -5.24 -3.76 9.18
CA PRO A 41 -4.33 -4.31 10.18
C PRO A 41 -3.06 -4.93 9.62
N SER A 42 -3.15 -5.64 8.49
CA SER A 42 -1.99 -6.26 7.85
C SER A 42 -1.05 -5.24 7.19
N TYR A 43 -1.59 -4.11 6.71
CA TYR A 43 -0.78 -3.00 6.21
C TYR A 43 -0.11 -2.24 7.36
N ARG A 44 -0.80 -2.02 8.48
CA ARG A 44 -0.18 -1.47 9.71
C ARG A 44 0.97 -2.33 10.22
N TRP A 45 0.77 -3.65 10.28
CA TRP A 45 1.84 -4.59 10.63
C TRP A 45 3.05 -4.43 9.69
N TRP A 46 2.81 -4.32 8.39
CA TRP A 46 3.86 -4.09 7.41
C TRP A 46 4.60 -2.78 7.63
N LEU A 47 3.86 -1.68 7.80
CA LEU A 47 4.42 -0.35 8.05
C LEU A 47 5.34 -0.35 9.28
N LEU A 48 4.91 -0.94 10.39
CA LEU A 48 5.68 -0.99 11.64
C LEU A 48 6.96 -1.82 11.54
N HIS A 49 6.93 -2.93 10.79
CA HIS A 49 8.03 -3.91 10.80
C HIS A 49 8.98 -3.80 9.60
N TYR A 50 8.50 -3.31 8.47
CA TYR A 50 9.23 -3.27 7.21
C TYR A 50 9.23 -1.86 6.60
N GLY A 51 8.09 -1.16 6.68
CA GLY A 51 7.92 0.19 6.17
C GLY A 51 7.93 0.24 4.64
N ASN A 52 9.11 0.47 4.07
CA ASN A 52 9.29 0.62 2.63
C ASN A 52 9.86 -0.67 2.01
N ALA A 53 9.30 -1.07 0.86
CA ALA A 53 9.91 -2.07 -0.01
C ALA A 53 9.84 -1.69 -1.48
N ARG A 54 10.87 -2.15 -2.20
CA ARG A 54 11.04 -1.98 -3.64
C ARG A 54 10.77 -3.28 -4.38
N LEU A 55 9.99 -3.17 -5.44
CA LEU A 55 9.73 -4.24 -6.40
C LEU A 55 9.79 -3.67 -7.81
N ASN A 56 10.65 -4.23 -8.67
CA ASN A 56 10.76 -3.88 -10.09
C ASN A 56 10.77 -2.37 -10.38
N GLY A 57 11.54 -1.60 -9.60
CA GLY A 57 11.66 -0.14 -9.79
C GLY A 57 10.57 0.70 -9.11
N GLY A 58 9.44 0.11 -8.74
CA GLY A 58 8.40 0.75 -7.93
C GLY A 58 8.60 0.58 -6.41
N ASN A 59 7.88 1.38 -5.62
CA ASN A 59 7.84 1.28 -4.17
C ASN A 59 6.42 0.97 -3.71
N ILE A 60 6.26 -0.02 -2.82
CA ILE A 60 5.04 -0.09 -2.01
C ILE A 60 5.05 1.15 -1.12
N LEU A 61 3.98 1.93 -1.18
CA LEU A 61 3.88 3.18 -0.43
C LEU A 61 4.00 2.89 1.07
N THR A 62 4.66 3.79 1.77
CA THR A 62 4.98 3.74 3.21
C THR A 62 4.42 4.99 3.89
N ILE A 63 4.65 5.10 5.20
CA ILE A 63 4.48 6.36 5.93
C ILE A 63 5.87 6.87 6.30
N SER A 64 6.17 8.08 5.83
CA SER A 64 7.38 8.82 6.18
C SER A 64 7.16 9.61 7.46
N SER A 65 8.27 10.01 8.09
CA SER A 65 8.20 10.89 9.24
C SER A 65 7.57 12.24 8.85
N PRO A 66 6.85 12.92 9.77
CA PRO A 66 6.13 14.15 9.46
C PRO A 66 7.01 15.23 8.82
N GLU A 67 8.27 15.34 9.24
CA GLU A 67 9.21 16.34 8.71
C GLU A 67 9.69 16.08 7.27
N HIS A 68 9.58 14.84 6.77
CA HIS A 68 9.99 14.46 5.42
C HIS A 68 8.83 14.15 4.48
N ARG A 69 7.60 14.02 5.00
CA ARG A 69 6.41 13.57 4.26
C ARG A 69 6.19 14.29 2.94
N GLU A 70 6.28 15.62 2.96
CA GLU A 70 6.02 16.46 1.78
C GLU A 70 7.06 16.31 0.65
N TYR A 71 8.15 15.57 0.89
CA TYR A 71 9.24 15.34 -0.05
C TYR A 71 9.41 13.87 -0.43
N ALA A 72 8.59 12.98 0.14
CA ALA A 72 8.69 11.54 -0.05
C ALA A 72 7.65 11.07 -1.08
N ASP A 73 8.10 10.79 -2.30
CA ASP A 73 7.30 10.21 -3.39
C ASP A 73 6.80 8.78 -3.12
N SER A 74 7.20 8.21 -1.99
CA SER A 74 6.74 6.92 -1.48
C SER A 74 5.81 7.05 -0.27
N ASP A 75 5.50 8.27 0.19
CA ASP A 75 4.57 8.47 1.31
C ASP A 75 3.11 8.39 0.86
N LEU A 76 2.35 7.51 1.50
CA LEU A 76 0.96 7.24 1.18
C LEU A 76 0.06 8.46 1.34
N LEU A 77 0.23 9.25 2.40
CA LEU A 77 -0.62 10.40 2.67
C LEU A 77 -0.29 11.55 1.71
N TYR A 78 0.99 11.76 1.41
CA TYR A 78 1.42 12.72 0.40
C TYR A 78 0.80 12.39 -0.97
N ILE A 79 0.94 11.15 -1.43
CA ILE A 79 0.35 10.71 -2.71
C ILE A 79 -1.18 10.82 -2.68
N HIS A 80 -1.83 10.47 -1.57
CA HIS A 80 -3.27 10.62 -1.43
C HIS A 80 -3.72 12.08 -1.59
N ARG A 81 -3.05 13.04 -0.95
CA ARG A 81 -3.34 14.47 -1.10
C ARG A 81 -3.17 14.97 -2.53
N LEU A 82 -2.12 14.52 -3.23
CA LEU A 82 -1.93 14.84 -4.66
C LEU A 82 -3.09 14.30 -5.50
N ASN A 83 -3.49 13.05 -5.26
CA ASN A 83 -4.62 12.43 -5.97
C ASN A 83 -5.94 13.16 -5.71
N LEU A 84 -6.17 13.66 -4.49
CA LEU A 84 -7.36 14.45 -4.16
C LEU A 84 -7.43 15.80 -4.89
N ALA A 85 -6.29 16.35 -5.33
CA ALA A 85 -6.25 17.58 -6.11
C ALA A 85 -6.68 17.37 -7.58
N GLU A 86 -6.73 16.13 -8.05
CA GLU A 86 -7.05 15.77 -9.43
C GLU A 86 -8.54 15.39 -9.57
N GLU A 87 -9.37 16.34 -10.03
CA GLU A 87 -10.85 16.18 -10.09
C GLU A 87 -11.30 14.90 -10.83
N TRP A 88 -10.60 14.54 -11.92
CA TRP A 88 -10.92 13.35 -12.70
C TRP A 88 -10.69 12.06 -11.90
N TRP A 89 -9.57 11.99 -11.16
CA TRP A 89 -9.26 10.83 -10.32
C TRP A 89 -10.28 10.67 -9.20
N VAL A 90 -10.60 11.77 -8.50
CA VAL A 90 -11.58 11.77 -7.41
C VAL A 90 -12.97 11.36 -7.91
N SER A 91 -13.42 11.89 -9.05
CA SER A 91 -14.74 11.57 -9.60
C SER A 91 -14.84 10.11 -10.04
N ARG A 92 -13.76 9.53 -10.57
CA ARG A 92 -13.76 8.16 -11.07
C ARG A 92 -13.56 7.13 -9.96
N PHE A 93 -12.78 7.46 -8.93
CA PHE A 93 -12.39 6.54 -7.85
C PHE A 93 -12.49 7.20 -6.47
N PRO A 94 -13.71 7.49 -5.98
CA PRO A 94 -13.91 8.23 -4.73
C PRO A 94 -13.44 7.48 -3.47
N HIS A 95 -13.21 6.17 -3.56
CA HIS A 95 -12.80 5.30 -2.45
C HIS A 95 -11.39 4.70 -2.64
N ARG A 96 -10.59 5.28 -3.54
CA ARG A 96 -9.25 4.79 -3.82
C ARG A 96 -8.22 5.38 -2.86
N LEU A 97 -7.38 4.50 -2.30
CA LEU A 97 -6.15 4.87 -1.61
C LEU A 97 -4.97 4.09 -2.21
N ASP A 98 -4.05 4.80 -2.86
CA ASP A 98 -2.92 4.18 -3.58
C ASP A 98 -2.05 3.35 -2.64
N LEU A 99 -1.56 2.22 -3.17
CA LEU A 99 -0.74 1.29 -2.42
C LEU A 99 0.59 1.02 -3.13
N PHE A 100 0.56 0.74 -4.42
CA PHE A 100 1.75 0.37 -5.17
C PHE A 100 1.58 0.73 -6.64
N VAL A 101 2.51 1.54 -7.16
CA VAL A 101 2.60 1.88 -8.58
C VAL A 101 3.91 1.28 -9.11
N PRO A 102 3.88 0.08 -9.70
CA PRO A 102 5.04 -0.50 -10.38
C PRO A 102 5.45 0.30 -11.62
N ASP A 103 6.66 0.06 -12.11
CA ASP A 103 7.10 0.47 -13.45
C ASP A 103 6.46 -0.45 -14.52
N SER A 104 5.13 -0.44 -14.58
CA SER A 104 4.29 -1.19 -15.53
C SER A 104 2.92 -0.51 -15.70
N ASP A 105 2.10 -1.01 -16.61
CA ASP A 105 0.73 -0.49 -16.87
C ASP A 105 -0.30 -0.92 -15.80
N GLU A 106 0.14 -1.15 -14.56
CA GLU A 106 -0.70 -1.60 -13.45
C GLU A 106 -0.63 -0.61 -12.29
N LEU A 107 -1.75 -0.40 -11.61
CA LEU A 107 -1.80 0.39 -10.38
C LEU A 107 -2.60 -0.35 -9.32
N TYR A 108 -2.01 -0.50 -8.13
CA TYR A 108 -2.62 -1.19 -7.00
C TYR A 108 -3.06 -0.20 -5.94
N PHE A 109 -4.28 -0.38 -5.44
CA PHE A 109 -4.87 0.51 -4.44
C PHE A 109 -5.85 -0.21 -3.53
N PHE A 110 -6.04 0.31 -2.32
CA PHE A 110 -7.13 -0.10 -1.43
C PHE A 110 -8.45 0.52 -1.89
N ASP A 111 -9.49 -0.30 -1.97
CA ASP A 111 -10.88 0.20 -2.06
C ASP A 111 -11.45 0.35 -0.64
N THR A 112 -11.56 1.61 -0.19
CA THR A 112 -12.01 1.97 1.15
C THR A 112 -13.53 1.97 1.31
N SER A 113 -14.28 1.65 0.25
CA SER A 113 -15.76 1.59 0.29
C SER A 113 -16.30 0.42 1.10
N SER A 114 -15.48 -0.63 1.27
CA SER A 114 -15.86 -1.84 1.99
C SER A 114 -14.68 -2.36 2.80
N LYS A 115 -14.99 -2.93 3.97
CA LYS A 115 -14.02 -3.61 4.83
C LYS A 115 -14.57 -4.93 5.29
N ASP A 116 -13.68 -5.90 5.48
CA ASP A 116 -14.07 -7.18 6.09
C ASP A 116 -14.26 -7.07 7.62
N GLU A 117 -14.60 -8.19 8.26
CA GLU A 117 -14.80 -8.25 9.71
C GLU A 117 -13.52 -7.96 10.53
N GLN A 118 -12.35 -8.10 9.91
CA GLN A 118 -11.06 -7.78 10.52
C GLN A 118 -10.63 -6.32 10.26
N GLY A 119 -11.33 -5.59 9.39
CA GLY A 119 -10.99 -4.23 9.02
C GLY A 119 -9.99 -4.14 7.86
N GLU A 120 -9.83 -5.21 7.09
CA GLU A 120 -9.03 -5.19 5.87
C GLU A 120 -9.82 -4.57 4.71
N PHE A 121 -9.13 -3.80 3.87
CA PHE A 121 -9.67 -3.33 2.60
C PHE A 121 -9.23 -4.26 1.47
N PRO A 122 -10.12 -4.58 0.51
CA PRO A 122 -9.71 -5.27 -0.69
C PRO A 122 -8.72 -4.40 -1.48
N ILE A 123 -7.77 -5.05 -2.12
CA ILE A 123 -6.80 -4.43 -3.01
C ILE A 123 -7.24 -4.69 -4.43
N MET A 124 -7.40 -3.60 -5.17
CA MET A 124 -7.76 -3.58 -6.57
C MET A 124 -6.51 -3.40 -7.42
N CYS A 125 -6.48 -4.02 -8.60
CA CYS A 125 -5.52 -3.73 -9.64
C CYS A 125 -6.25 -3.00 -10.77
N TYR A 126 -5.74 -1.83 -11.16
CA TYR A 126 -6.17 -1.09 -12.33
C TYR A 126 -5.18 -1.31 -13.47
N ASP A 127 -5.62 -2.03 -14.49
CA ASP A 127 -4.91 -2.18 -15.76
C ASP A 127 -5.14 -0.92 -16.60
N LEU A 128 -4.10 -0.10 -16.70
CA LEU A 128 -4.11 1.18 -17.41
C LEU A 128 -4.17 0.99 -18.93
N MET A 129 -3.71 -0.16 -19.44
CA MET A 129 -3.73 -0.45 -20.87
C MET A 129 -5.14 -0.81 -21.36
N ASN A 130 -5.88 -1.57 -20.56
CA ASN A 130 -7.21 -2.07 -20.91
C ASN A 130 -8.38 -1.29 -20.27
N ASP A 131 -8.10 -0.34 -19.38
CA ASP A 131 -9.08 0.37 -18.56
C ASP A 131 -9.97 -0.58 -17.73
N LEU A 132 -9.35 -1.63 -17.15
CA LEU A 132 -10.03 -2.67 -16.38
C LEU A 132 -9.61 -2.66 -14.92
N ILE A 133 -10.56 -2.90 -14.02
CA ILE A 133 -10.33 -2.96 -12.58
C ILE A 133 -10.87 -4.27 -12.03
N ASP A 134 -9.98 -5.04 -11.43
CA ASP A 134 -10.29 -6.31 -10.81
C ASP A 134 -9.75 -6.38 -9.38
N THR A 135 -10.42 -7.14 -8.53
CA THR A 135 -9.90 -7.44 -7.20
C THR A 135 -8.66 -8.31 -7.31
N TYR A 136 -7.53 -7.81 -6.83
CA TYR A 136 -6.26 -8.53 -6.84
C TYR A 136 -6.07 -9.35 -5.57
N ALA A 137 -6.44 -8.82 -4.41
CA ALA A 137 -6.40 -9.54 -3.14
C ALA A 137 -7.46 -9.02 -2.15
N SER A 138 -7.90 -9.86 -1.21
CA SER A 138 -8.86 -9.45 -0.18
C SER A 138 -8.24 -8.68 0.98
N THR A 139 -6.92 -8.79 1.18
CA THR A 139 -6.18 -8.18 2.30
C THR A 139 -4.78 -7.78 1.85
N PHE A 140 -4.11 -6.87 2.57
CA PHE A 140 -2.74 -6.48 2.25
C PHE A 140 -1.73 -7.63 2.41
N ALA A 141 -1.90 -8.48 3.43
CA ALA A 141 -1.09 -9.69 3.56
C ALA A 141 -1.25 -10.62 2.34
N GLY A 142 -2.48 -10.82 1.85
CA GLY A 142 -2.75 -11.63 0.66
C GLY A 142 -2.14 -11.03 -0.60
N PHE A 143 -2.17 -9.70 -0.73
CA PHE A 143 -1.47 -8.98 -1.81
C PHE A 143 0.03 -9.26 -1.78
N LEU A 144 0.69 -9.11 -0.63
CA LEU A 144 2.13 -9.39 -0.52
C LEU A 144 2.47 -10.84 -0.83
N GLU A 145 1.69 -11.80 -0.32
CA GLU A 145 1.91 -13.22 -0.62
C GLU A 145 1.82 -13.49 -2.11
N ARG A 146 0.76 -12.99 -2.77
CA ARG A 146 0.55 -13.15 -4.21
C ARG A 146 1.65 -12.47 -5.02
N LEU A 147 2.02 -11.25 -4.65
CA LEU A 147 3.06 -10.47 -5.30
C LEU A 147 4.43 -11.17 -5.24
N ILE A 148 4.76 -11.78 -4.10
CA ILE A 148 5.99 -12.58 -3.94
C ILE A 148 5.90 -13.85 -4.81
N ASP A 149 4.77 -14.56 -4.79
CA ASP A 149 4.61 -15.83 -5.49
C ASP A 149 4.61 -15.66 -7.02
N GLU A 150 4.06 -14.56 -7.55
CA GLU A 150 4.07 -14.25 -8.99
C GLU A 150 5.45 -13.80 -9.52
N ARG A 151 6.37 -13.43 -8.62
CA ARG A 151 7.66 -12.79 -8.96
C ARG A 151 8.89 -13.57 -8.46
N SER A 152 8.70 -14.71 -7.80
CA SER A 152 9.76 -15.63 -7.35
C SER A 152 10.01 -16.74 -8.37
#